data_AF-A0A2N5RM87-F1
#
_entry.id   AF-A0A2N5RM87-F1
#
_cell.length_a   1.000
_cell.length_b   1.000
_cell.length_c   1.000
_cell.angle_alpha   90.00
_cell.angle_beta   90.00
_cell.angle_gamma   90.00
#
_symmetry.space_group_name_H-M   'P 1'
#
loop_
_entity.id
_entity.type
_entity.pdbx_description
1 polymer ?
#
loop_
_entity_poly.entity_id
_entity_poly.type
_entity_poly.pdbx_seq_one_letter_code
_entity_poly.pdbx_strand_id
1 'polypeptide(L)'
;MEFLKRFLAPLTAKQWEEIDKRAKEIFSTQLYGRRVIDVEGPYGWEYSAYPLGEVEVLSGENTVKWGLRKSLPLIETRATFTLSLWELDNLERGKLNVDLSNLEETVRKVAEFEDEVIFRGCERAGIKGMLAFKEERRINVGETPDDLIEALLKSLSIFSKEGIEGPYALIINTERWIKLLRGTTGHYPLEKRVEDTLRGGRIITTPRIEEAIVISERGGDFKLILGQDLSIGYEGRESDKVRLFITETFTFQVVNPEAMIHLSFQV
;
A
#
# COMPACT_ATOMS: atom_id res chain seq x y z
N MET A 1 -12.95 -11.07 16.92
CA MET A 1 -12.53 -12.13 15.99
C MET A 1 -11.88 -13.25 16.76
N GLU A 2 -12.58 -14.36 16.94
CA GLU A 2 -12.11 -15.48 17.79
C GLU A 2 -10.94 -16.26 17.18
N PHE A 3 -10.79 -16.25 15.85
CA PHE A 3 -9.74 -16.99 15.15
C PHE A 3 -8.32 -16.50 15.46
N LEU A 4 -8.16 -15.25 15.91
CA LEU A 4 -6.87 -14.68 16.34
C LEU A 4 -6.39 -15.25 17.68
N LYS A 5 -7.24 -15.97 18.42
CA LYS A 5 -6.91 -16.67 19.68
C LYS A 5 -6.22 -15.79 20.74
N ARG A 6 -6.42 -14.47 20.70
CA ARG A 6 -5.77 -13.50 21.60
C ARG A 6 -6.00 -13.80 23.09
N PHE A 7 -7.16 -14.37 23.43
CA PHE A 7 -7.54 -14.75 24.79
C PHE A 7 -6.73 -15.93 25.36
N LEU A 8 -6.05 -16.71 24.51
CA LEU A 8 -5.16 -17.81 24.94
C LEU A 8 -3.74 -17.33 25.21
N ALA A 9 -3.39 -16.11 24.79
CA ALA A 9 -2.07 -15.56 25.04
C ALA A 9 -1.90 -15.28 26.54
N PRO A 10 -0.75 -15.63 27.14
CA PRO A 10 -0.43 -15.27 28.52
C PRO A 10 -0.01 -13.78 28.60
N LEU A 11 -0.91 -12.89 28.17
CA LEU A 11 -0.70 -11.45 28.11
C LEU A 11 -1.86 -10.71 28.79
N THR A 12 -1.55 -9.64 29.51
CA THR A 12 -2.55 -8.76 30.11
C THR A 12 -3.18 -7.83 29.06
N ALA A 13 -4.32 -7.21 29.40
CA ALA A 13 -4.96 -6.23 28.52
C ALA A 13 -4.03 -5.04 28.18
N LYS A 14 -3.23 -4.57 29.16
CA LYS A 14 -2.28 -3.48 28.94
C LYS A 14 -1.15 -3.88 27.99
N GLN A 15 -0.63 -5.10 28.12
CA GLN A 15 0.41 -5.62 27.21
C GLN A 15 -0.12 -5.69 25.77
N TRP A 16 -1.36 -6.14 25.59
CA TRP A 16 -2.03 -6.14 24.28
C TRP A 16 -2.23 -4.74 23.71
N GLU A 17 -2.67 -3.79 24.53
CA GLU A 17 -2.87 -2.39 24.12
C GLU A 17 -1.56 -1.75 23.65
N GLU A 18 -0.46 -1.98 24.36
CA GLU A 18 0.85 -1.44 23.99
C GLU A 18 1.36 -2.03 22.66
N ILE A 19 1.18 -3.34 22.46
CA ILE A 19 1.52 -4.01 21.19
C ILE A 19 0.69 -3.44 20.03
N ASP A 20 -0.64 -3.35 20.19
CA ASP A 20 -1.53 -2.84 19.14
C ASP A 20 -1.24 -1.37 18.82
N LYS A 21 -1.00 -0.55 19.85
CA LYS A 21 -0.64 0.85 19.70
C LYS A 21 0.64 1.00 18.90
N ARG A 22 1.69 0.27 19.27
CA ARG A 22 2.98 0.36 18.57
C ARG A 22 2.88 -0.10 17.12
N ALA A 23 2.15 -1.16 16.86
CA ALA A 23 1.90 -1.63 15.50
C ALA A 23 1.15 -0.58 14.67
N LYS A 24 0.09 0.03 15.23
CA LYS A 24 -0.70 1.06 14.56
C LYS A 24 0.11 2.31 14.21
N GLU A 25 0.98 2.76 15.11
CA GLU A 25 1.90 3.88 14.86
C GLU A 25 2.78 3.61 13.63
N ILE A 26 3.39 2.42 13.56
CA ILE A 26 4.27 2.07 12.45
C ILE A 26 3.46 1.91 11.15
N PHE A 27 2.35 1.17 11.16
CA PHE A 27 1.50 1.00 9.98
C PHE A 27 1.00 2.34 9.42
N SER A 28 0.60 3.28 10.28
CA SER A 28 0.11 4.60 9.85
C SER A 28 1.15 5.43 9.08
N THR A 29 2.45 5.13 9.27
CA THR A 29 3.55 5.85 8.61
C THR A 29 4.20 5.05 7.48
N GLN A 30 4.08 3.72 7.50
CA GLN A 30 4.77 2.81 6.58
C GLN A 30 3.89 2.28 5.45
N LEU A 31 2.55 2.36 5.57
CA LEU A 31 1.63 1.96 4.50
C LEU A 31 1.45 3.13 3.52
N TYR A 32 2.32 3.20 2.52
CA TYR A 32 2.28 4.29 1.54
C TYR A 32 1.15 4.11 0.53
N GLY A 33 0.86 2.87 0.11
CA GLY A 33 -0.20 2.55 -0.83
C GLY A 33 -1.57 3.01 -0.36
N ARG A 34 -1.94 2.75 0.89
CA ARG A 34 -3.23 3.18 1.48
C ARG A 34 -3.43 4.69 1.54
N ARG A 35 -2.36 5.49 1.40
CA ARG A 35 -2.48 6.95 1.36
C ARG A 35 -3.02 7.43 0.01
N VAL A 36 -2.89 6.63 -1.05
CA VAL A 36 -3.12 7.04 -2.43
C VAL A 36 -4.25 6.28 -3.13
N ILE A 37 -4.55 5.07 -2.67
CA ILE A 37 -5.60 4.22 -3.26
C ILE A 37 -6.82 4.13 -2.36
N ASP A 38 -7.96 3.76 -2.95
CA ASP A 38 -9.18 3.51 -2.22
C ASP A 38 -9.12 2.16 -1.51
N VAL A 39 -9.67 2.10 -0.30
CA VAL A 39 -9.76 0.86 0.48
C VAL A 39 -11.22 0.41 0.54
N GLU A 40 -11.48 -0.80 0.09
CA GLU A 40 -12.81 -1.42 0.03
C GLU A 40 -12.85 -2.63 0.98
N GLY A 41 -13.74 -2.60 1.98
CA GLY A 41 -13.85 -3.65 3.01
C GLY A 41 -13.87 -3.08 4.44
N PRO A 42 -13.60 -3.90 5.47
CA PRO A 42 -13.26 -5.32 5.41
C PRO A 42 -14.46 -6.22 5.08
N TYR A 43 -14.29 -7.16 4.14
CA TYR A 43 -15.31 -8.15 3.73
C TYR A 43 -15.41 -9.37 4.66
N GLY A 44 -14.47 -9.52 5.61
CA GLY A 44 -14.40 -10.60 6.58
C GLY A 44 -13.36 -11.67 6.26
N TRP A 45 -13.09 -12.52 7.26
CA TRP A 45 -12.06 -13.57 7.19
C TRP A 45 -12.35 -14.66 6.14
N GLU A 46 -13.62 -14.98 5.91
CA GLU A 46 -14.04 -16.04 4.97
C GLU A 46 -14.02 -15.57 3.50
N TYR A 47 -13.80 -14.26 3.26
CA TYR A 47 -13.80 -13.70 1.92
C TYR A 47 -12.59 -14.20 1.12
N SER A 48 -12.86 -15.00 0.09
CA SER A 48 -11.81 -15.76 -0.62
C SER A 48 -11.36 -15.13 -1.95
N ALA A 49 -12.26 -14.44 -2.66
CA ALA A 49 -11.96 -13.84 -3.95
C ALA A 49 -12.88 -12.67 -4.29
N TYR A 50 -12.33 -11.66 -4.98
CA TYR A 50 -13.06 -10.50 -5.50
C TYR A 50 -13.53 -10.73 -6.94
N PRO A 51 -14.83 -10.59 -7.26
CA PRO A 51 -15.35 -10.86 -8.60
C PRO A 51 -14.92 -9.79 -9.61
N LEU A 52 -14.41 -10.20 -10.77
CA LEU A 52 -14.00 -9.28 -11.85
C LEU A 52 -15.12 -8.93 -12.83
N GLY A 53 -16.25 -9.64 -12.77
CA GLY A 53 -17.40 -9.39 -13.67
C GLY A 53 -17.26 -9.97 -15.08
N GLU A 54 -16.18 -10.68 -15.38
CA GLU A 54 -15.94 -11.31 -16.68
C GLU A 54 -16.28 -12.81 -16.70
N VAL A 55 -16.53 -13.35 -17.90
CA VAL A 55 -16.64 -14.78 -18.17
C VAL A 55 -15.59 -15.19 -19.20
N GLU A 56 -14.74 -16.14 -18.84
CA GLU A 56 -13.85 -16.83 -19.78
C GLU A 56 -14.62 -17.96 -20.45
N VAL A 57 -14.99 -17.78 -21.72
CA VAL A 57 -15.76 -18.78 -22.48
C VAL A 57 -14.85 -19.91 -22.94
N LEU A 58 -15.17 -21.14 -22.55
CA LEU A 58 -14.37 -22.34 -22.84
C LEU A 58 -15.07 -23.33 -23.79
N SER A 59 -16.33 -23.05 -24.15
CA SER A 59 -17.09 -23.92 -25.05
C SER A 59 -16.76 -23.69 -26.53
N GLY A 60 -16.52 -24.78 -27.27
CA GLY A 60 -16.45 -24.80 -28.75
C GLY A 60 -17.83 -24.78 -29.41
N GLU A 61 -17.99 -25.40 -30.58
CA GLU A 61 -19.24 -25.40 -31.38
C GLU A 61 -20.43 -26.21 -30.81
N ASN A 62 -20.31 -26.73 -29.59
CA ASN A 62 -21.40 -27.48 -28.95
C ASN A 62 -22.63 -26.60 -28.65
N THR A 63 -23.80 -27.25 -28.55
CA THR A 63 -25.10 -26.62 -28.26
C THR A 63 -25.14 -25.93 -26.89
N VAL A 64 -24.42 -26.47 -25.89
CA VAL A 64 -24.30 -25.85 -24.55
C VAL A 64 -23.02 -25.03 -24.50
N LYS A 65 -23.17 -23.71 -24.32
CA LYS A 65 -22.07 -22.77 -24.10
C LYS A 65 -21.77 -22.65 -22.61
N TRP A 66 -20.49 -22.70 -22.24
CA TRP A 66 -20.05 -22.62 -20.84
C TRP A 66 -18.72 -21.87 -20.73
N GLY A 67 -18.45 -21.37 -19.52
CA GLY A 67 -17.26 -20.61 -19.20
C GLY A 67 -17.08 -20.45 -17.70
N LEU A 68 -15.94 -19.89 -17.29
CA LEU A 68 -15.60 -19.62 -15.90
C LEU A 68 -15.79 -18.14 -15.58
N ARG A 69 -16.41 -17.83 -14.43
CA ARG A 69 -16.43 -16.46 -13.94
C ARG A 69 -15.05 -16.13 -13.38
N LYS A 70 -14.47 -15.03 -13.83
CA LYS A 70 -13.17 -14.59 -13.33
C LYS A 70 -13.30 -13.89 -11.99
N SER A 71 -12.35 -14.15 -11.11
CA SER A 71 -12.21 -13.52 -9.80
C SER A 71 -10.74 -13.39 -9.44
N LEU A 72 -10.40 -12.35 -8.68
CA LEU A 72 -9.08 -12.19 -8.08
C LEU A 72 -9.04 -12.88 -6.71
N PRO A 73 -8.19 -13.90 -6.50
CA PRO A 73 -8.03 -14.49 -5.18
C PRO A 73 -7.43 -13.47 -4.20
N LEU A 74 -7.83 -13.55 -2.93
CA LEU A 74 -7.17 -12.79 -1.88
C LEU A 74 -5.86 -13.49 -1.47
N ILE A 75 -4.84 -12.68 -1.20
CA ILE A 75 -3.60 -13.11 -0.57
C ILE A 75 -3.83 -13.11 0.94
N GLU A 76 -3.67 -14.27 1.57
CA GLU A 76 -3.59 -14.37 3.03
C GLU A 76 -2.12 -14.25 3.44
N THR A 77 -1.79 -13.20 4.19
CA THR A 77 -0.45 -13.00 4.75
C THR A 77 -0.41 -13.43 6.20
N ARG A 78 0.72 -14.00 6.63
CA ARG A 78 0.97 -14.37 8.01
C ARG A 78 2.45 -14.18 8.34
N ALA A 79 2.75 -13.16 9.14
CA ALA A 79 4.10 -12.86 9.59
C ALA A 79 4.21 -13.10 11.10
N THR A 80 5.03 -14.08 11.49
CA THR A 80 5.20 -14.49 12.90
C THR A 80 6.36 -13.74 13.55
N PHE A 81 6.22 -13.39 14.82
CA PHE A 81 7.26 -12.77 15.63
C PHE A 81 7.18 -13.22 17.08
N THR A 82 8.31 -13.12 17.80
CA THR A 82 8.41 -13.54 19.20
C THR A 82 8.76 -12.38 20.12
N LEU A 83 8.10 -12.32 21.28
CA LEU A 83 8.40 -11.35 22.34
C LEU A 83 8.71 -12.07 23.65
N SER A 84 9.61 -11.51 24.46
CA SER A 84 9.95 -12.05 25.79
C SER A 84 8.85 -11.74 26.80
N LEU A 85 8.32 -12.77 27.46
CA LEU A 85 7.30 -12.58 28.51
C LEU A 85 7.86 -11.82 29.70
N TRP A 86 9.10 -12.13 30.10
CA TRP A 86 9.75 -11.46 31.23
C TRP A 86 9.90 -9.95 31.00
N GLU A 87 10.17 -9.57 29.75
CA GLU A 87 10.30 -8.17 29.34
C GLU A 87 8.94 -7.48 29.24
N LEU A 88 7.92 -8.15 28.69
CA LEU A 88 6.54 -7.64 28.67
C LEU A 88 5.96 -7.46 30.08
N ASP A 89 6.33 -8.32 31.04
CA ASP A 89 5.91 -8.19 32.44
C ASP A 89 6.48 -6.93 33.10
N ASN A 90 7.59 -6.37 32.58
CA ASN A 90 8.10 -5.09 33.06
C ASN A 90 7.12 -3.93 32.82
N LEU A 91 6.19 -4.05 31.87
CA LEU A 91 5.14 -3.06 31.65
C LEU A 91 4.25 -2.90 32.89
N GLU A 92 3.84 -4.01 33.51
CA GLU A 92 3.06 -3.99 34.74
C GLU A 92 3.88 -3.52 35.95
N ARG A 93 5.21 -3.65 35.89
CA ARG A 93 6.14 -3.08 36.87
C ARG A 93 6.35 -1.56 36.69
N GLY A 94 5.74 -0.95 35.66
CA GLY A 94 5.82 0.49 35.38
C GLY A 94 6.92 0.91 34.41
N LYS A 95 7.57 -0.04 33.71
CA LYS A 95 8.54 0.31 32.66
C LYS A 95 7.80 0.96 31.48
N LEU A 96 8.18 2.19 31.14
CA LEU A 96 7.53 2.96 30.08
C LEU A 96 7.94 2.53 28.67
N ASN A 97 9.15 1.98 28.51
CA ASN A 97 9.69 1.58 27.21
C ASN A 97 10.07 0.10 27.25
N VAL A 98 9.21 -0.74 26.69
CA VAL A 98 9.40 -2.19 26.60
C VAL A 98 9.99 -2.53 25.24
N ASP A 99 10.91 -3.49 25.20
CA ASP A 99 11.51 -3.90 23.93
C ASP A 99 10.50 -4.66 23.05
N LEU A 100 10.03 -3.96 22.02
CA LEU A 100 9.13 -4.47 20.98
C LEU A 100 9.81 -4.51 19.61
N SER A 101 11.15 -4.46 19.54
CA SER A 101 11.92 -4.41 18.28
C SER A 101 11.49 -5.45 17.24
N ASN A 102 11.30 -6.71 17.66
CA ASN A 102 10.82 -7.79 16.77
C ASN A 102 9.44 -7.51 16.17
N LEU A 103 8.53 -6.89 16.94
CA LEU A 103 7.23 -6.45 16.41
C LEU A 103 7.46 -5.37 15.36
N GLU A 104 8.28 -4.37 15.64
CA GLU A 104 8.50 -3.25 14.71
C GLU A 104 9.08 -3.71 13.38
N GLU A 105 10.08 -4.59 13.39
CA GLU A 105 10.67 -5.15 12.18
C GLU A 105 9.66 -5.95 11.37
N THR A 106 8.83 -6.75 12.06
CA THR A 106 7.81 -7.59 11.39
C THR A 106 6.72 -6.71 10.79
N VAL A 107 6.27 -5.68 11.50
CA VAL A 107 5.31 -4.69 11.01
C VAL A 107 5.84 -3.97 9.76
N ARG A 108 7.12 -3.54 9.77
CA ARG A 108 7.75 -2.92 8.59
C ARG A 108 7.76 -3.86 7.39
N LYS A 109 8.10 -5.14 7.60
CA LYS A 109 8.11 -6.16 6.53
C LYS A 109 6.71 -6.44 5.96
N VAL A 110 5.67 -6.43 6.80
CA VAL A 110 4.29 -6.59 6.33
C VAL A 110 3.86 -5.38 5.50
N ALA A 111 4.16 -4.16 5.97
CA ALA A 111 3.88 -2.95 5.20
C ALA A 111 4.64 -2.91 3.86
N GLU A 112 5.90 -3.37 3.85
CA GLU A 112 6.71 -3.56 2.65
C GLU A 112 6.06 -4.49 1.65
N PHE A 113 5.54 -5.62 2.13
CA PHE A 113 4.89 -6.60 1.28
C PHE A 113 3.59 -6.06 0.67
N GLU A 114 2.76 -5.35 1.44
CA GLU A 114 1.53 -4.73 0.92
C GLU A 114 1.87 -3.68 -0.17
N ASP A 115 2.80 -2.77 0.11
CA ASP A 115 3.26 -1.77 -0.86
C ASP A 115 3.86 -2.43 -2.12
N GLU A 116 4.63 -3.51 -1.98
CA GLU A 116 5.18 -4.25 -3.12
C GLU A 116 4.08 -4.81 -4.01
N VAL A 117 3.04 -5.42 -3.44
CA VAL A 117 1.90 -5.94 -4.19
C VAL A 117 1.12 -4.81 -4.88
N ILE A 118 0.97 -3.64 -4.26
CA ILE A 118 0.28 -2.50 -4.86
C ILE A 118 1.09 -1.90 -6.02
N PHE A 119 2.38 -1.63 -5.80
CA PHE A 119 3.21 -0.94 -6.79
C PHE A 119 3.73 -1.88 -7.88
N ARG A 120 4.27 -3.04 -7.54
CA ARG A 120 4.87 -3.99 -8.51
C ARG A 120 3.89 -5.07 -8.96
N GLY A 121 2.94 -5.44 -8.10
CA GLY A 121 2.01 -6.53 -8.38
C GLY A 121 2.51 -7.87 -7.87
N CYS A 122 1.71 -8.90 -8.11
CA CYS A 122 2.06 -10.28 -7.81
C CYS A 122 1.51 -11.19 -8.91
N GLU A 123 2.36 -11.60 -9.84
CA GLU A 123 1.96 -12.44 -10.98
C GLU A 123 1.30 -13.76 -10.53
N ARG A 124 1.80 -14.35 -9.44
CA ARG A 124 1.25 -15.59 -8.86
C ARG A 124 -0.17 -15.44 -8.34
N ALA A 125 -0.54 -14.24 -7.90
CA ALA A 125 -1.90 -13.92 -7.44
C ALA A 125 -2.77 -13.31 -8.55
N GLY A 126 -2.24 -13.14 -9.77
CA GLY A 126 -2.92 -12.46 -10.88
C GLY A 126 -3.08 -10.96 -10.68
N ILE A 127 -2.29 -10.36 -9.77
CA ILE A 127 -2.35 -8.93 -9.46
C ILE A 127 -1.34 -8.18 -10.33
N LYS A 128 -1.82 -7.28 -11.18
CA LYS A 128 -0.99 -6.33 -11.94
C LYS A 128 -0.86 -5.03 -11.13
N GLY A 129 0.35 -4.72 -10.67
CA GLY A 129 0.61 -3.52 -9.88
C GLY A 129 0.62 -2.24 -10.72
N MET A 130 0.65 -1.09 -10.06
CA MET A 130 0.64 0.23 -10.72
C MET A 130 1.80 0.39 -11.72
N LEU A 131 3.02 -0.02 -11.35
CA LEU A 131 4.23 0.11 -12.17
C LEU A 131 4.22 -0.78 -13.43
N ALA A 132 3.37 -1.80 -13.49
CA ALA A 132 3.27 -2.66 -14.65
C ALA A 132 2.62 -1.97 -15.87
N PHE A 133 2.01 -0.80 -15.67
CA PHE A 133 1.44 0.03 -16.74
C PHE A 133 2.39 1.16 -17.19
N LYS A 134 3.65 1.14 -16.73
CA LYS A 134 4.65 2.15 -17.06
C LYS A 134 4.80 2.37 -18.55
N GLU A 135 4.95 1.31 -19.33
CA GLU A 135 5.18 1.44 -20.78
C GLU A 135 3.96 1.97 -21.54
N GLU A 136 2.76 1.83 -20.97
CA GLU A 136 1.52 2.32 -21.58
C GLU A 136 1.36 3.83 -21.37
N ARG A 137 1.82 4.37 -20.22
CA ARG A 137 1.53 5.74 -19.77
C ARG A 137 2.74 6.41 -19.13
N ARG A 138 3.80 6.63 -19.90
CA ARG A 138 5.05 7.27 -19.45
C ARG A 138 5.29 8.65 -20.04
N ILE A 139 5.75 9.56 -19.20
CA ILE A 139 6.35 10.84 -19.58
C ILE A 139 7.81 10.83 -19.13
N ASN A 140 8.71 11.20 -20.04
CA ASN A 140 10.11 11.41 -19.69
C ASN A 140 10.29 12.80 -19.07
N VAL A 141 11.04 12.84 -17.98
CA VAL A 141 11.34 14.03 -17.19
C VAL A 141 12.85 14.22 -17.15
N GLY A 142 13.31 15.46 -17.29
CA GLY A 142 14.71 15.82 -17.05
C GLY A 142 15.04 15.80 -15.55
N GLU A 143 16.25 16.25 -15.19
CA GLU A 143 16.71 16.22 -13.79
C GLU A 143 16.43 17.51 -13.02
N THR A 144 15.89 18.55 -13.66
CA THR A 144 15.71 19.86 -13.03
C THR A 144 14.32 20.04 -12.41
N PRO A 145 14.18 20.94 -11.42
CA PRO A 145 12.86 21.28 -10.87
C PRO A 145 11.87 21.81 -11.92
N ASP A 146 12.37 22.53 -12.94
CA ASP A 146 11.51 23.07 -14.00
C ASP A 146 11.01 21.97 -14.95
N ASP A 147 11.84 20.96 -15.23
CA ASP A 147 11.45 19.78 -16.00
C ASP A 147 10.32 19.01 -15.31
N LEU A 148 10.37 18.90 -13.97
CA LEU A 148 9.30 18.29 -13.20
C LEU A 148 7.98 19.05 -13.39
N ILE A 149 8.00 20.37 -13.26
CA ILE A 149 6.80 21.21 -13.42
C ILE A 149 6.22 21.07 -14.83
N GLU A 150 7.07 21.06 -15.86
CA GLU A 150 6.63 20.83 -17.24
C GLU A 150 5.98 19.44 -17.39
N ALA A 151 6.57 18.39 -16.81
CA ALA A 151 6.01 17.05 -16.85
C ALA A 151 4.67 16.94 -16.11
N LEU A 152 4.50 17.64 -14.99
CA LEU A 152 3.22 17.71 -14.28
C LEU A 152 2.15 18.40 -15.13
N LEU A 153 2.45 19.53 -15.77
CA LEU A 153 1.51 20.22 -16.67
C LEU A 153 1.11 19.36 -17.88
N LYS A 154 2.06 18.61 -18.45
CA LYS A 154 1.78 17.62 -19.50
C LYS A 154 0.86 16.51 -18.99
N SER A 155 1.12 16.00 -17.78
CA SER A 155 0.29 14.97 -17.14
C SER A 155 -1.15 15.43 -16.97
N LEU A 156 -1.35 16.64 -16.43
CA LEU A 156 -2.68 17.24 -16.27
C LEU A 156 -3.39 17.48 -17.62
N SER A 157 -2.64 17.79 -18.66
CA SER A 157 -3.18 17.95 -20.01
C SER A 157 -3.67 16.62 -20.59
N ILE A 158 -2.97 15.50 -20.29
CA ILE A 158 -3.41 14.16 -20.68
C ILE A 158 -4.66 13.76 -19.91
N PHE A 159 -4.68 13.93 -18.58
CA PHE A 159 -5.87 13.68 -17.76
C PHE A 159 -7.09 14.45 -18.27
N SER A 160 -6.91 15.74 -18.58
CA SER A 160 -7.99 16.58 -19.15
C SER A 160 -8.54 16.03 -20.48
N LYS A 161 -7.67 15.55 -21.38
CA LYS A 161 -8.09 14.96 -22.67
C LYS A 161 -8.87 13.65 -22.48
N GLU A 162 -8.58 12.91 -21.42
CA GLU A 162 -9.22 11.63 -21.11
C GLU A 162 -10.40 11.77 -20.14
N GLY A 163 -10.75 13.00 -19.74
CA GLY A 163 -11.85 13.23 -18.80
C GLY A 163 -11.55 12.77 -17.37
N ILE A 164 -10.27 12.69 -17.00
CA ILE A 164 -9.83 12.42 -15.64
C ILE A 164 -9.74 13.74 -14.89
N GLU A 165 -10.57 13.89 -13.86
CA GLU A 165 -10.54 15.04 -12.95
C GLU A 165 -9.71 14.74 -11.69
N GLY A 166 -9.37 15.78 -10.94
CA GLY A 166 -8.64 15.67 -9.68
C GLY A 166 -9.54 15.37 -8.47
N PRO A 167 -9.01 15.46 -7.24
CA PRO A 167 -7.68 15.98 -6.87
C PRO A 167 -6.53 15.13 -7.40
N TYR A 168 -5.35 15.72 -7.58
CA TYR A 168 -4.16 15.02 -8.09
C TYR A 168 -3.10 14.84 -6.99
N ALA A 169 -2.37 13.74 -7.04
CA ALA A 169 -1.24 13.50 -6.14
C ALA A 169 0.02 13.13 -6.92
N LEU A 170 1.16 13.67 -6.50
CA LEU A 170 2.48 13.26 -6.95
C LEU A 170 3.07 12.28 -5.93
N ILE A 171 3.26 11.04 -6.37
CA ILE A 171 4.01 10.01 -5.64
C ILE A 171 5.44 10.05 -6.18
N ILE A 172 6.43 10.32 -5.34
CA ILE A 172 7.83 10.43 -5.78
C ILE A 172 8.79 9.73 -4.83
N ASN A 173 9.85 9.15 -5.39
CA ASN A 173 10.96 8.63 -4.61
C ASN A 173 11.57 9.70 -3.69
N THR A 174 11.79 9.34 -2.42
CA THR A 174 12.32 10.25 -1.40
C THR A 174 13.68 10.85 -1.77
N GLU A 175 14.61 10.06 -2.32
CA GLU A 175 15.95 10.54 -2.68
C GLU A 175 15.90 11.49 -3.88
N ARG A 176 15.04 11.18 -4.87
CA ARG A 176 14.80 12.07 -6.02
C ARG A 176 14.20 13.40 -5.60
N TRP A 177 13.23 13.38 -4.68
CA TRP A 177 12.67 14.61 -4.14
C TRP A 177 13.74 15.46 -3.46
N ILE A 178 14.62 14.86 -2.66
CA ILE A 178 15.75 15.56 -2.04
C ILE A 178 16.70 16.14 -3.09
N LYS A 179 16.99 15.41 -4.19
CA LYS A 179 17.84 15.90 -5.29
C LYS A 179 17.23 17.14 -5.95
N LEU A 180 15.93 17.13 -6.22
CA LEU A 180 15.20 18.26 -6.81
C LEU A 180 15.16 19.48 -5.87
N LEU A 181 14.95 19.26 -4.57
CA LEU A 181 15.01 20.33 -3.57
C LEU A 181 16.40 20.99 -3.53
N ARG A 182 17.48 20.21 -3.60
CA ARG A 182 18.86 20.74 -3.65
C ARG A 182 19.15 21.53 -4.93
N GLY A 183 18.56 21.14 -6.05
CA GLY A 183 18.69 21.84 -7.33
C GLY A 183 17.85 23.12 -7.45
N THR A 184 17.03 23.43 -6.44
CA THR A 184 16.17 24.61 -6.45
C THR A 184 17.00 25.86 -6.15
N THR A 185 17.23 26.68 -7.17
CA THR A 185 18.01 27.93 -7.09
C THR A 185 17.15 29.19 -6.89
N GLY A 186 15.83 29.03 -6.70
CA GLY A 186 14.86 30.13 -6.60
C GLY A 186 14.44 30.50 -5.17
N HIS A 187 13.84 31.69 -5.03
CA HIS A 187 13.28 32.20 -3.76
C HIS A 187 11.91 31.59 -3.37
N TYR A 188 11.28 30.81 -4.27
CA TYR A 188 9.95 30.23 -4.05
C TYR A 188 10.05 28.71 -3.84
N PRO A 189 9.49 28.15 -2.74
CA PRO A 189 9.60 26.73 -2.43
C PRO A 189 9.06 25.83 -3.54
N LEU A 190 9.83 24.82 -3.94
CA LEU A 190 9.43 23.85 -4.96
C LEU A 190 8.15 23.10 -4.58
N GLU A 191 7.98 22.78 -3.30
CA GLU A 191 6.76 22.18 -2.73
C GLU A 191 5.51 22.95 -3.16
N LYS A 192 5.50 24.26 -2.91
CA LYS A 192 4.38 25.13 -3.30
C LYS A 192 4.17 25.18 -4.80
N ARG A 193 5.25 25.23 -5.60
CA ARG A 193 5.13 25.22 -7.08
C ARG A 193 4.44 23.96 -7.57
N VAL A 194 4.79 22.81 -6.99
CA VAL A 194 4.20 21.53 -7.34
C VAL A 194 2.74 21.45 -6.88
N GLU A 195 2.44 21.86 -5.64
CA GLU A 195 1.06 21.91 -5.13
C GLU A 195 0.16 22.84 -5.96
N ASP A 196 0.65 24.03 -6.31
CA ASP A 196 -0.03 25.00 -7.17
C ASP A 196 -0.27 24.41 -8.57
N THR A 197 0.74 23.73 -9.13
CA THR A 197 0.64 23.07 -10.45
C THR A 197 -0.40 21.96 -10.42
N LEU A 198 -0.43 21.15 -9.34
CA LEU A 198 -1.41 20.09 -9.12
C LEU A 198 -2.80 20.62 -8.71
N ARG A 199 -3.04 21.93 -8.77
CA ARG A 199 -4.31 22.60 -8.42
C ARG A 199 -4.75 22.33 -6.98
N GLY A 200 -3.82 22.42 -6.03
CA GLY A 200 -4.07 22.11 -4.62
C GLY A 200 -3.95 20.62 -4.29
N GLY A 201 -3.32 19.86 -5.19
CA GLY A 201 -2.93 18.47 -4.95
C GLY A 201 -1.82 18.35 -3.91
N ARG A 202 -1.42 17.11 -3.61
CA ARG A 202 -0.43 16.81 -2.57
C ARG A 202 0.77 16.01 -3.08
N ILE A 203 1.86 16.10 -2.35
CA ILE A 203 3.11 15.39 -2.63
C ILE A 203 3.28 14.28 -1.59
N ILE A 204 3.53 13.07 -2.07
CA ILE A 204 3.74 11.89 -1.24
C ILE A 204 5.12 11.33 -1.59
N THR A 205 6.05 11.51 -0.67
CA THR A 205 7.37 10.89 -0.76
C THR A 205 7.30 9.46 -0.25
N THR A 206 7.88 8.54 -1.01
CA THR A 206 7.92 7.13 -0.63
C THR A 206 9.23 6.48 -1.09
N PRO A 207 9.85 5.61 -0.26
CA PRO A 207 11.00 4.83 -0.68
C PRO A 207 10.61 3.62 -1.55
N ARG A 208 9.32 3.35 -1.76
CA ARG A 208 8.82 2.11 -2.39
C ARG A 208 8.84 2.12 -3.92
N ILE A 209 8.98 3.29 -4.53
CA ILE A 209 9.12 3.46 -5.97
C ILE A 209 10.47 4.07 -6.32
N GLU A 210 10.96 3.81 -7.53
CA GLU A 210 12.27 4.29 -7.99
C GLU A 210 12.21 5.70 -8.61
N GLU A 211 11.06 6.07 -9.17
CA GLU A 211 10.87 7.32 -9.92
C GLU A 211 9.70 8.13 -9.36
N ALA A 212 8.74 8.54 -10.19
CA ALA A 212 7.52 9.19 -9.76
C ALA A 212 6.29 8.72 -10.55
N ILE A 213 5.13 8.90 -9.95
CA ILE A 213 3.81 8.62 -10.52
C ILE A 213 2.91 9.80 -10.16
N VAL A 214 2.19 10.33 -11.13
CA VAL A 214 1.08 11.26 -10.90
C VAL A 214 -0.20 10.48 -10.99
N ILE A 215 -1.07 10.63 -10.01
CA ILE A 215 -2.37 9.97 -9.98
C ILE A 215 -3.50 10.98 -9.78
N SER A 216 -4.69 10.60 -10.21
CA SER A 216 -5.94 11.18 -9.72
C SER A 216 -6.42 10.44 -8.47
N GLU A 217 -6.90 11.21 -7.50
CA GLU A 217 -7.54 10.77 -6.26
C GLU A 217 -9.06 11.00 -6.30
N ARG A 218 -9.67 11.05 -7.50
CA ARG A 218 -11.14 11.18 -7.67
C ARG A 218 -11.92 9.99 -7.11
N GLY A 219 -11.23 8.86 -6.91
CA GLY A 219 -11.76 7.63 -6.31
C GLY A 219 -12.30 6.63 -7.34
N GLY A 220 -12.19 5.35 -7.00
CA GLY A 220 -12.67 4.20 -7.77
C GLY A 220 -11.69 3.66 -8.81
N ASP A 221 -10.56 4.32 -9.03
CA ASP A 221 -9.58 3.96 -10.07
C ASP A 221 -8.55 2.93 -9.59
N PHE A 222 -8.17 2.97 -8.30
CA PHE A 222 -7.21 2.06 -7.68
C PHE A 222 -7.81 1.52 -6.39
N LYS A 223 -8.01 0.19 -6.33
CA LYS A 223 -8.73 -0.43 -5.22
C LYS A 223 -7.88 -1.44 -4.49
N LEU A 224 -7.71 -1.23 -3.19
CA LEU A 224 -7.28 -2.25 -2.25
C LEU A 224 -8.51 -2.91 -1.65
N ILE A 225 -8.71 -4.19 -1.94
CA ILE A 225 -9.83 -4.97 -1.45
C ILE A 225 -9.36 -5.74 -0.22
N LEU A 226 -9.93 -5.43 0.93
CA LEU A 226 -9.62 -6.08 2.21
C LEU A 226 -10.69 -7.11 2.55
N GLY A 227 -10.28 -8.37 2.74
CA GLY A 227 -11.08 -9.35 3.46
C GLY A 227 -10.99 -9.05 4.95
N GLN A 228 -9.85 -9.38 5.53
CA GLN A 228 -9.47 -9.12 6.91
C GLN A 228 -8.38 -8.06 6.92
N ASP A 229 -8.65 -6.93 7.57
CA ASP A 229 -7.62 -5.90 7.79
C ASP A 229 -6.58 -6.37 8.82
N LEU A 230 -5.41 -5.73 8.78
CA LEU A 230 -4.23 -6.01 9.59
C LEU A 230 -4.59 -6.28 11.05
N SER A 231 -4.32 -7.51 11.49
CA SER A 231 -4.71 -7.98 12.81
C SER A 231 -3.60 -8.80 13.46
N ILE A 232 -3.39 -8.59 14.77
CA ILE A 232 -2.42 -9.36 15.55
C ILE A 232 -3.13 -10.50 16.27
N GLY A 233 -2.60 -11.71 16.12
CA GLY A 233 -3.08 -12.92 16.77
C GLY A 233 -2.00 -13.65 17.56
N TYR A 234 -2.45 -14.64 18.32
CA TYR A 234 -1.61 -15.52 19.13
C TYR A 234 -1.47 -16.88 18.47
N GLU A 235 -0.24 -17.36 18.35
CA GLU A 235 0.05 -18.67 17.75
C GLU A 235 0.45 -19.72 18.78
N GLY A 236 1.29 -19.34 19.74
CA GLY A 236 1.82 -20.28 20.71
C GLY A 236 2.82 -19.66 21.68
N ARG A 237 3.42 -20.51 22.51
CA ARG A 237 4.43 -20.12 23.48
C ARG A 237 5.67 -20.99 23.29
N GLU A 238 6.83 -20.35 23.36
CA GLU A 238 8.14 -21.00 23.32
C GLU A 238 8.87 -20.68 24.62
N SER A 239 8.76 -21.55 25.63
CA SER A 239 9.39 -21.39 26.94
C SER A 239 9.08 -20.04 27.63
N ASP A 240 10.00 -19.09 27.56
CA ASP A 240 9.94 -17.74 28.13
C ASP A 240 9.45 -16.68 27.13
N LYS A 241 9.12 -17.06 25.89
CA LYS A 241 8.66 -16.18 24.84
C LYS A 241 7.23 -16.51 24.39
N VAL A 242 6.51 -15.47 23.99
CA VAL A 242 5.22 -15.58 23.32
C VAL A 242 5.43 -15.43 21.81
N ARG A 243 4.80 -16.31 21.02
CA ARG A 243 4.79 -16.25 19.56
C ARG A 243 3.46 -15.70 19.08
N LEU A 244 3.53 -14.54 18.46
CA LEU A 244 2.41 -13.80 17.90
C LEU A 244 2.55 -13.76 16.37
N PHE A 245 1.48 -13.38 15.69
CA PHE A 245 1.51 -13.18 14.25
C PHE A 245 0.69 -11.95 13.84
N ILE A 246 1.09 -11.31 12.75
CA ILE A 246 0.26 -10.35 12.01
C ILE A 246 -0.34 -11.09 10.82
N THR A 247 -1.63 -10.91 10.59
CA THR A 247 -2.32 -11.44 9.41
C THR A 247 -3.17 -10.39 8.75
N GLU A 248 -3.35 -10.57 7.45
CA GLU A 248 -4.21 -9.76 6.60
C GLU A 248 -4.69 -10.64 5.44
N THR A 249 -5.91 -10.41 4.96
CA THR A 249 -6.34 -10.93 3.66
C THR A 249 -6.70 -9.78 2.74
N PHE A 250 -6.01 -9.68 1.60
CA PHE A 250 -6.24 -8.59 0.65
C PHE A 250 -5.96 -8.97 -0.79
N THR A 251 -6.48 -8.16 -1.72
CA THR A 251 -6.06 -8.16 -3.12
C THR A 251 -6.08 -6.72 -3.65
N PHE A 252 -5.44 -6.47 -4.78
CA PHE A 252 -5.33 -5.13 -5.35
C PHE A 252 -5.75 -5.16 -6.82
N GLN A 253 -6.45 -4.11 -7.24
CA GLN A 253 -6.89 -3.94 -8.62
C GLN A 253 -6.72 -2.50 -9.08
N VAL A 254 -6.05 -2.33 -10.22
CA VAL A 254 -6.12 -1.11 -11.03
C VAL A 254 -7.36 -1.23 -11.92
N VAL A 255 -8.36 -0.37 -11.69
CA VAL A 255 -9.63 -0.35 -12.43
C VAL A 255 -9.48 0.48 -13.70
N ASN A 256 -9.01 1.72 -13.56
CA ASN A 256 -8.85 2.66 -14.68
C ASN A 256 -7.38 3.13 -14.76
N PRO A 257 -6.56 2.51 -15.62
CA PRO A 257 -5.16 2.90 -15.78
C PRO A 257 -4.99 4.35 -16.26
N GLU A 258 -5.97 4.92 -16.96
CA GLU A 258 -5.96 6.34 -17.37
C GLU A 258 -5.76 7.34 -16.22
N ALA A 259 -6.16 6.99 -15.00
CA ALA A 259 -5.99 7.83 -13.81
C ALA A 259 -4.57 7.87 -13.23
N MET A 260 -3.57 7.25 -13.89
CA MET A 260 -2.15 7.37 -13.53
C MET A 260 -1.27 7.67 -14.72
N ILE A 261 -0.16 8.38 -14.46
CA ILE A 261 0.90 8.67 -15.41
C ILE A 261 2.25 8.47 -14.71
N HIS A 262 3.12 7.67 -15.31
CA HIS A 262 4.47 7.43 -14.82
C HIS A 262 5.42 8.52 -15.29
N LEU A 263 6.18 9.09 -14.37
CA LEU A 263 7.23 10.06 -14.64
C LEU A 263 8.57 9.36 -14.54
N SER A 264 9.26 9.23 -15.68
CA SER A 264 10.56 8.61 -15.72
C SER A 264 11.66 9.64 -15.89
N PHE A 265 12.57 9.68 -14.94
CA PHE A 265 13.67 10.62 -14.93
C PHE A 265 14.80 10.07 -15.79
N GLN A 266 15.18 10.82 -16.82
CA GLN A 266 16.35 10.47 -17.63
C GLN A 266 17.62 10.69 -16.82
N VAL A 267 18.53 9.73 -16.91
CA VAL A 267 19.89 9.79 -16.34
C VAL A 267 20.80 10.53 -17.31
#